data_AF-A0A8J8AYU1-F1
#
_entry.id   AF-A0A8J8AYU1-F1
#
_cell.length_a   1.000
_cell.length_b   1.000
_cell.length_c   1.000
_cell.angle_alpha   90.00
_cell.angle_beta   90.00
_cell.angle_gamma   90.00
#
_symmetry.space_group_name_H-M   'P 1'
#
loop_
_entity.id
_entity.type
_entity.pdbx_description
1 polymer ?
#
loop_
_entity_poly.entity_id
_entity_poly.type
_entity_poly.pdbx_seq_one_letter_code
_entity_poly.pdbx_strand_id
1 'polypeptide(L)'
;MTVARPSGRAPDALRPVRIERHYTRHAEGSVLVSFGDTRVLCTASVDNRAPGFLRGKGEGWVTAEYGMLPRATAGAGDGHGGRARGKIGPRRLPFAAPHTGRAH
;
A
#
# COMPACT_ATOMS: atom_id res chain seq x y z
N MET A 1 -29.08 -23.57 5.04
CA MET A 1 -29.05 -22.70 3.85
C MET A 1 -27.63 -22.23 3.63
N THR A 2 -26.97 -22.68 2.57
CA THR A 2 -25.65 -22.18 2.17
C THR A 2 -25.85 -20.79 1.56
N VAL A 3 -25.40 -19.75 2.27
CA VAL A 3 -25.43 -18.38 1.75
C VAL A 3 -24.42 -18.30 0.59
N ALA A 4 -24.92 -18.31 -0.64
CA ALA A 4 -24.10 -18.10 -1.82
C ALA A 4 -23.61 -16.65 -1.86
N ARG A 5 -22.33 -16.44 -2.15
CA ARG A 5 -21.76 -15.10 -2.25
C ARG A 5 -22.33 -14.40 -3.49
N PRO A 6 -22.58 -13.07 -3.47
CA PRO A 6 -23.06 -12.32 -4.64
C PRO A 6 -22.18 -12.47 -5.89
N SER A 7 -20.90 -12.79 -5.68
CA SER A 7 -19.93 -13.02 -6.75
C SER A 7 -19.93 -14.46 -7.30
N GLY A 8 -20.82 -15.34 -6.85
CA GLY A 8 -20.87 -16.77 -7.24
C GLY A 8 -19.68 -17.63 -6.78
N ARG A 9 -18.63 -17.02 -6.22
CA ARG A 9 -17.45 -17.71 -5.71
C ARG A 9 -17.75 -18.57 -4.48
N ALA A 10 -17.00 -19.67 -4.34
CA ALA A 10 -16.98 -20.47 -3.14
C ALA A 10 -16.51 -19.66 -1.90
N PRO A 11 -16.85 -20.11 -0.67
CA PRO A 11 -16.45 -19.43 0.56
C PRO A 11 -14.94 -19.25 0.70
N ASP A 12 -14.18 -20.26 0.27
CA ASP A 12 -12.73 -20.38 0.29
C ASP A 12 -12.04 -19.83 -0.97
N ALA A 13 -12.82 -19.53 -2.03
CA ALA A 13 -12.27 -18.98 -3.27
C ALA A 13 -11.93 -17.49 -3.17
N LEU A 14 -10.67 -17.16 -3.46
CA LEU A 14 -10.16 -15.79 -3.58
C LEU A 14 -10.75 -15.05 -4.80
N ARG A 15 -10.72 -13.72 -4.76
CA ARG A 15 -10.99 -12.88 -5.94
C ARG A 15 -9.86 -13.06 -6.97
N PRO A 16 -10.11 -12.86 -8.28
CA PRO A 16 -9.04 -12.79 -9.27
C PRO A 16 -8.00 -11.74 -8.87
N VAL A 17 -6.73 -12.14 -8.85
CA VAL A 17 -5.60 -11.28 -8.48
C VAL A 17 -4.77 -10.94 -9.72
N ARG A 18 -4.50 -9.65 -9.95
CA ARG A 18 -3.59 -9.17 -10.99
C ARG A 18 -2.56 -8.24 -10.39
N ILE A 19 -1.30 -8.47 -10.72
CA ILE A 19 -0.15 -7.66 -10.26
C ILE A 19 0.53 -7.11 -11.50
N GLU A 20 0.51 -5.79 -11.66
CA GLU A 20 1.17 -5.09 -12.75
C GLU A 20 2.32 -4.27 -12.19
N ARG A 21 3.56 -4.65 -12.51
CA ARG A 21 4.78 -3.98 -12.06
C ARG A 21 5.17 -2.85 -13.02
N HIS A 22 5.97 -1.90 -12.54
CA HIS A 22 6.44 -0.73 -13.29
C HIS A 22 5.28 0.13 -13.81
N TYR A 23 4.21 0.24 -13.02
CA TYR A 23 2.98 0.93 -13.42
C TYR A 23 3.15 2.45 -13.59
N THR A 24 3.98 3.09 -12.76
CA THR A 24 4.35 4.50 -12.87
C THR A 24 5.82 4.64 -13.27
N ARG A 25 6.10 5.62 -14.15
CA ARG A 25 7.44 5.86 -14.70
C ARG A 25 8.43 6.49 -13.73
N HIS A 26 7.92 7.21 -12.73
CA HIS A 26 8.73 8.11 -11.89
C HIS A 26 9.08 7.53 -10.52
N ALA A 27 8.43 6.46 -10.09
CA ALA A 27 8.77 5.79 -8.83
C ALA A 27 9.84 4.72 -9.09
N GLU A 28 10.77 4.56 -8.15
CA GLU A 28 11.79 3.51 -8.19
C GLU A 28 11.17 2.12 -8.18
N GLY A 29 10.09 1.96 -7.39
CA GLY A 29 9.19 0.81 -7.46
C GLY A 29 7.74 1.25 -7.60
N SER A 30 7.00 0.69 -8.55
CA SER A 30 5.56 0.90 -8.68
C SER A 30 4.83 -0.37 -9.07
N VAL A 31 3.69 -0.61 -8.42
CA VAL A 31 2.85 -1.79 -8.68
C VAL A 31 1.38 -1.39 -8.58
N LEU A 32 0.58 -1.77 -9.58
CA LEU A 32 -0.88 -1.79 -9.48
C LEU A 32 -1.32 -3.21 -9.14
N VAL A 33 -1.93 -3.37 -7.96
CA VAL A 33 -2.51 -4.65 -7.53
C VAL A 33 -4.03 -4.58 -7.62
N SER A 34 -4.64 -5.59 -8.24
CA SER A 34 -6.09 -5.70 -8.41
C SER A 34 -6.60 -6.99 -7.78
N PHE A 35 -7.67 -6.89 -6.98
CA PHE A 35 -8.40 -8.01 -6.36
C PHE A 35 -9.87 -7.93 -6.79
N GLY A 36 -10.19 -8.49 -7.97
CA GLY A 36 -11.44 -8.16 -8.66
C GLY A 36 -11.53 -6.64 -8.89
N ASP A 37 -12.57 -6.01 -8.36
CA ASP A 37 -12.80 -4.56 -8.52
C ASP A 37 -11.96 -3.67 -7.59
N THR A 38 -11.35 -4.24 -6.55
CA THR A 38 -10.48 -3.48 -5.64
C THR A 38 -9.13 -3.27 -6.31
N ARG A 39 -8.73 -2.01 -6.50
CA ARG A 39 -7.42 -1.65 -7.08
C ARG A 39 -6.62 -0.80 -6.10
N VAL A 40 -5.34 -1.13 -5.96
CA VAL A 40 -4.41 -0.44 -5.07
C VAL A 40 -3.14 -0.12 -5.85
N LEU A 41 -2.78 1.17 -5.92
CA LEU A 41 -1.50 1.61 -6.44
C LEU A 41 -0.49 1.72 -5.29
N CYS A 42 0.58 0.94 -5.38
CA CYS A 42 1.69 0.97 -4.43
C CYS A 42 2.91 1.59 -5.11
N THR A 43 3.49 2.62 -4.50
CA THR A 43 4.75 3.23 -4.92
C THR A 43 5.77 3.13 -3.80
N ALA A 44 7.01 2.78 -4.14
CA ALA A 44 8.15 2.73 -3.25
C ALA A 44 9.21 3.72 -3.73
N SER A 45 9.81 4.42 -2.78
CA SER A 45 10.91 5.36 -2.99
C SER A 45 11.94 5.17 -1.87
N VAL A 46 13.21 5.35 -2.20
CA VAL A 46 14.33 5.26 -1.27
C VAL A 46 14.79 6.67 -0.92
N ASP A 47 14.98 6.92 0.37
CA ASP A 47 15.63 8.13 0.88
C ASP A 47 16.84 7.70 1.74
N ASN A 48 17.97 8.37 1.55
CA ASN A 48 19.18 8.15 2.34
C ASN A 48 19.09 8.75 3.75
N ARG A 49 18.01 9.45 4.08
CA ARG A 49 17.78 10.06 5.40
C ARG A 49 16.97 9.12 6.30
N ALA A 50 17.64 8.55 7.30
CA ALA A 50 16.96 7.87 8.39
C ALA A 50 16.40 8.87 9.44
N PRO A 51 15.29 8.53 10.12
CA PRO A 51 14.81 9.30 11.27
C PRO A 51 15.87 9.47 12.36
N GLY A 52 15.85 10.61 13.07
CA GLY A 52 16.87 10.96 14.07
C GLY A 52 17.07 9.93 15.20
N PHE A 53 16.03 9.17 15.57
CA PHE A 53 16.12 8.12 16.58
C PHE A 53 16.89 6.86 16.13
N LEU A 54 17.22 6.74 14.83
CA LEU A 54 18.05 5.67 14.26
C LEU A 54 19.47 6.15 13.91
N ARG A 55 19.80 7.42 14.19
CA ARG A 55 21.13 7.97 13.90
C ARG A 55 22.21 7.17 14.64
N GLY A 56 23.22 6.70 13.91
CA GLY A 56 24.36 5.96 14.47
C GLY A 56 24.13 4.46 14.68
N LYS A 57 22.92 3.93 14.41
CA LYS A 57 22.63 2.49 14.60
C LYS A 57 22.94 1.62 13.37
N GLY A 58 23.14 2.23 12.19
CA GLY A 58 23.33 1.49 10.93
C GLY A 58 22.10 0.69 10.49
N GLU A 59 20.94 0.95 11.07
CA GLU A 59 19.68 0.27 10.77
C GLU A 59 18.89 1.00 9.67
N GLY A 60 18.19 0.21 8.84
CA GLY A 60 17.24 0.70 7.86
C GLY A 60 15.87 1.00 8.46
N TRP A 61 15.01 1.61 7.64
CA TRP A 61 13.68 2.00 8.06
C TRP A 61 12.70 1.95 6.88
N VAL A 62 11.47 1.54 7.14
CA VAL A 62 10.38 1.61 6.16
C VAL A 62 9.20 2.37 6.77
N THR A 63 8.68 3.33 6.00
CA THR A 63 7.42 3.99 6.29
C THR A 63 6.45 3.75 5.14
N ALA A 64 5.15 3.69 5.45
CA ALA A 64 4.10 3.59 4.45
C ALA A 64 3.02 4.62 4.71
N GLU A 65 2.54 5.24 3.65
CA GLU A 65 1.38 6.10 3.63
C GLU A 65 0.27 5.44 2.83
N TYR A 66 -0.98 5.74 3.18
CA TYR A 66 -2.15 5.28 2.44
C TYR A 66 -3.16 6.40 2.28
N GLY A 67 -3.85 6.41 1.16
CA GLY A 67 -4.93 7.33 0.84
C GLY A 67 -5.98 6.65 -0.02
N MET A 68 -7.24 7.06 0.12
CA MET A 68 -8.33 6.62 -0.75
C MET A 68 -8.73 7.76 -1.67
N LEU A 69 -8.80 7.48 -2.97
CA LEU A 69 -9.33 8.43 -3.93
C LEU A 69 -10.81 8.73 -3.60
N PRO A 70 -11.28 9.97 -3.82
CA PRO A 70 -12.70 10.27 -3.76
C PRO A 70 -13.49 9.27 -4.63
N ARG A 71 -14.62 8.79 -4.12
CA ARG A 71 -15.47 7.78 -4.80
C ARG A 71 -14.83 6.41 -5.05
N ALA A 72 -13.73 6.06 -4.36
CA ALA A 72 -13.20 4.70 -4.34
C ALA A 72 -14.14 3.67 -3.66
N THR A 73 -15.14 4.13 -2.91
CA THR A 73 -16.17 3.29 -2.27
C THR A 73 -17.57 3.72 -2.70
N ALA A 74 -18.47 2.74 -2.89
CA ALA A 74 -19.82 2.98 -3.41
C ALA A 74 -20.74 3.80 -2.48
N GLY A 75 -20.39 3.91 -1.19
CA GLY A 75 -21.21 4.53 -0.14
C GLY A 75 -20.74 5.89 0.37
N ALA A 76 -20.05 6.70 -0.45
CA ALA A 76 -19.82 8.10 -0.12
C ALA A 76 -21.07 8.91 -0.52
N GLY A 77 -22.02 9.01 0.41
CA GLY A 77 -23.26 9.77 0.27
C GLY A 77 -23.04 11.27 0.13
N ASP A 78 -23.96 11.89 -0.59
CA ASP A 78 -24.07 13.32 -0.86
C ASP A 78 -24.11 14.14 0.45
N GLY A 79 -23.09 14.97 0.66
CA GLY A 79 -23.03 15.89 1.79
C GLY A 79 -21.76 16.73 1.71
N HIS A 80 -21.93 18.05 1.66
CA HIS A 80 -20.88 19.06 1.58
C HIS A 80 -19.58 18.70 2.33
N GLY A 81 -18.44 18.75 1.61
CA GLY A 81 -17.12 18.78 2.24
C GLY A 81 -16.38 17.44 2.41
N GLY A 82 -16.53 16.51 1.47
CA GLY A 82 -15.81 15.22 1.46
C GLY A 82 -14.31 15.35 1.19
N ARG A 83 -13.53 15.98 2.08
CA ARG A 83 -12.09 15.73 2.18
C ARG A 83 -11.90 14.22 2.30
N ALA A 84 -10.96 13.64 1.55
CA ALA A 84 -10.50 12.29 1.76
C ALA A 84 -10.13 12.14 3.25
N ARG A 85 -11.03 11.58 4.07
CA ARG A 85 -10.75 11.20 5.46
C ARG A 85 -9.96 9.89 5.46
N GLY A 86 -8.83 9.87 4.76
CA GLY A 86 -7.72 9.01 5.09
C GLY A 86 -6.76 9.89 5.89
N LYS A 87 -6.58 9.61 7.18
CA LYS A 87 -5.39 10.15 7.85
C LYS A 87 -4.19 9.55 7.10
N ILE A 88 -3.54 10.39 6.28
CA ILE A 88 -2.23 10.11 5.69
C ILE A 88 -1.28 10.07 6.88
N GLY A 89 -1.11 8.89 7.44
CA GLY A 89 -0.33 8.66 8.64
C GLY A 89 0.77 7.68 8.31
N PRO A 90 2.06 8.05 8.45
CA PRO A 90 3.15 7.11 8.25
C PRO A 90 3.00 5.98 9.25
N ARG A 91 2.73 4.75 8.78
CA ARG A 91 2.91 3.56 9.61
C ARG A 91 4.39 3.20 9.64
N ARG A 92 4.88 3.13 10.86
CA ARG A 92 6.29 3.13 11.25
C ARG A 92 6.69 1.70 11.61
N LEU A 93 7.51 1.04 10.81
CA LEU A 93 8.04 -0.29 11.13
C LEU A 93 9.57 -0.25 11.09
N PRO A 94 10.27 -0.61 12.20
CA PRO A 94 11.71 -0.79 12.16
C PRO A 94 12.04 -1.94 11.20
N PHE A 95 12.94 -1.69 10.26
CA PHE A 95 13.46 -2.73 9.38
C PHE A 95 14.93 -2.93 9.71
N ALA A 96 15.22 -3.93 10.55
CA ALA A 96 16.58 -4.41 10.73
C ALA A 96 16.97 -5.17 9.47
N ALA A 97 17.55 -4.46 8.50
CA ALA A 97 18.22 -5.11 7.38
C ALA A 97 19.36 -5.96 7.96
N PRO A 98 19.44 -7.28 7.65
CA PRO A 98 20.66 -8.03 7.94
C PRO A 98 21.80 -7.33 7.20
N HIS A 99 22.90 -7.14 7.92
CA HIS A 99 24.10 -6.41 7.52
C HIS A 99 24.44 -6.68 6.05
N THR A 100 24.06 -5.76 5.16
CA THR A 100 24.57 -5.78 3.79
C THR A 100 25.99 -5.25 3.89
N GLY A 101 26.92 -6.20 4.04
CA GLY A 101 28.33 -5.95 3.87
C GLY A 101 28.56 -5.18 2.57
N ARG A 102 29.28 -4.06 2.68
CA ARG A 102 29.95 -3.41 1.57
C ARG A 102 30.67 -4.48 0.75
N ALA A 103 30.16 -4.78 -0.44
CA ALA A 103 31.02 -5.23 -1.52
C ALA A 103 31.69 -3.97 -2.09
N HIS A 104 33.01 -3.97 -2.02
CA HIS A 104 33.90 -3.02 -2.68
C HIS A 104 33.74 -3.08 -4.20
#